data_AF-A0A3C0G965-F1
#
_entry.id   AF-A0A3C0G965-F1
#
_cell.length_a   1.000
_cell.length_b   1.000
_cell.length_c   1.000
_cell.angle_alpha   90.00
_cell.angle_beta   90.00
_cell.angle_gamma   90.00
#
_symmetry.space_group_name_H-M   'P 1'
#
loop_
_entity.id
_entity.type
_entity.pdbx_description
1 polymer ?
#
loop_
_entity_poly.entity_id
_entity_poly.type
_entity_poly.pdbx_seq_one_letter_code
_entity_poly.pdbx_strand_id
1 'polypeptide(L)'
;ASKSPAFEMHPKGELMLRNVHLNGQKEQYAFASLKESMSSLYNLTVENCIISDFDYVLKAYKYSFSEHITFESTLVLNCSNGLELSEETEDKGEYNAENITINNSTFDGVTSNVIDYYRGGYDESTVGGNLIITNSTFTHCGSKAEEGLLLNTYGIINVHLKNNEFIDNPVKLVARLWGAKNNNASGNEIKNSGELVVQENLPLKLMY
;
A
#
# COMPACT_ATOMS: atom_id res chain seq x y z
N ALA A 1 2.43 24.43 2.73
CA ALA A 1 1.10 24.04 2.23
C ALA A 1 0.73 22.75 2.92
N SER A 2 -0.42 22.73 3.62
CA SER A 2 -0.92 21.53 4.30
C SER A 2 -1.75 20.73 3.29
N LYS A 3 -1.64 19.40 3.29
CA LYS A 3 -2.41 18.48 2.43
C LYS A 3 -2.25 18.70 0.92
N SER A 4 -1.09 19.18 0.49
CA SER A 4 -0.74 19.28 -0.92
C SER A 4 0.27 18.20 -1.31
N PRO A 5 0.12 17.54 -2.47
CA PRO A 5 1.13 16.61 -2.95
C PRO A 5 2.38 17.34 -3.47
N ALA A 6 3.56 16.73 -3.30
CA ALA A 6 4.77 17.16 -4.00
C ALA A 6 4.68 16.82 -5.49
N PHE A 7 4.06 15.69 -5.82
CA PHE A 7 3.71 15.28 -7.18
C PHE A 7 2.23 14.89 -7.26
N GLU A 8 1.45 15.68 -8.01
CA GLU A 8 0.05 15.37 -8.32
C GLU A 8 -0.03 14.57 -9.63
N MET A 9 -0.63 13.38 -9.59
CA MET A 9 -0.74 12.48 -10.73
C MET A 9 -1.99 12.83 -11.54
N HIS A 10 -1.76 13.34 -12.75
CA HIS A 10 -2.80 13.67 -13.73
C HIS A 10 -3.14 12.48 -14.64
N PRO A 11 -4.26 12.53 -15.40
CA PRO A 11 -4.63 11.49 -16.35
C PRO A 11 -3.51 11.21 -17.35
N LYS A 12 -3.19 9.93 -17.56
CA LYS A 12 -2.05 9.45 -18.39
C LYS A 12 -0.67 9.81 -17.84
N GLY A 13 -0.59 10.29 -16.60
CA GLY A 13 0.66 10.62 -15.95
C GLY A 13 1.50 9.38 -15.70
N GLU A 14 2.77 9.45 -16.06
CA GLU A 14 3.76 8.41 -15.80
C GLU A 14 4.96 9.08 -15.13
N LEU A 15 5.16 8.80 -13.84
CA LEU A 15 6.24 9.39 -13.06
C LEU A 15 7.26 8.32 -12.70
N MET A 16 8.51 8.58 -13.09
CA MET A 16 9.67 7.80 -12.66
C MET A 16 10.62 8.71 -11.90
N LEU A 17 10.86 8.39 -10.62
CA LEU A 17 11.79 9.08 -9.75
C LEU A 17 12.95 8.16 -9.40
N ARG A 18 14.18 8.62 -9.62
CA ARG A 18 15.39 7.85 -9.36
C ARG A 18 16.45 8.67 -8.65
N ASN A 19 17.07 8.13 -7.61
CA ASN A 19 18.18 8.76 -6.88
C ASN A 19 17.82 10.11 -6.25
N VAL A 20 16.60 10.23 -5.70
CA VAL A 20 16.09 11.47 -5.11
C VAL A 20 15.78 11.27 -3.63
N HIS A 21 16.06 12.30 -2.82
CA HIS A 21 15.53 12.43 -1.47
C HIS A 21 14.37 13.43 -1.48
N LEU A 22 13.16 12.93 -1.18
CA LEU A 22 11.98 13.74 -0.90
C LEU A 22 11.82 13.87 0.62
N ASN A 23 11.75 15.10 1.11
CA ASN A 23 11.51 15.40 2.52
C ASN A 23 10.27 16.29 2.66
N GLY A 24 9.30 15.81 3.43
CA GLY A 24 8.09 16.55 3.81
C GLY A 24 8.20 17.15 5.21
N GLN A 25 7.08 17.67 5.73
CA GLN A 25 6.95 18.24 7.08
C GLN A 25 5.73 17.66 7.81
N LYS A 26 5.43 16.37 7.59
CA LYS A 26 4.32 15.57 8.13
C LYS A 26 2.91 16.01 7.72
N GLU A 27 2.79 17.02 6.86
CA GLU A 27 1.50 17.56 6.40
C GLU A 27 1.26 17.38 4.90
N GLN A 28 2.33 17.21 4.11
CA GLN A 28 2.26 17.06 2.65
C GLN A 28 2.10 15.60 2.25
N TYR A 29 1.71 15.36 1.01
CA TYR A 29 1.75 14.03 0.40
C TYR A 29 2.98 13.95 -0.51
N ALA A 30 3.70 12.84 -0.55
CA ALA A 30 4.79 12.71 -1.52
C ALA A 30 4.18 12.58 -2.93
N PHE A 31 3.20 11.68 -3.06
CA PHE A 31 2.41 11.47 -4.27
C PHE A 31 0.92 11.51 -3.93
N ALA A 32 0.10 12.09 -4.81
CA ALA A 32 -1.34 11.89 -4.77
C ALA A 32 -1.92 11.89 -6.18
N SER A 33 -2.99 11.12 -6.41
CA SER A 33 -3.78 11.26 -7.63
C SER A 33 -4.57 12.57 -7.62
N LEU A 34 -5.15 12.95 -8.76
CA LEU A 34 -6.22 13.93 -8.73
C LEU A 34 -7.37 13.44 -7.85
N LYS A 35 -7.92 14.36 -7.06
CA LYS A 35 -9.14 14.13 -6.27
C LYS A 35 -10.40 14.10 -7.14
N GLU A 36 -10.39 14.85 -8.24
CA GLU A 36 -11.52 14.98 -9.17
C GLU A 36 -11.02 14.92 -10.61
N SER A 37 -11.87 14.46 -11.53
CA SER A 37 -11.58 14.43 -12.98
C SER A 37 -10.40 13.54 -13.40
N MET A 38 -10.15 12.43 -12.68
CA MET A 38 -9.15 11.43 -13.05
C MET A 38 -9.63 10.58 -14.25
N SER A 39 -9.62 11.16 -15.44
CA SER A 39 -10.22 10.58 -16.66
C SER A 39 -9.45 9.41 -17.28
N SER A 40 -8.27 9.08 -16.75
CA SER A 40 -7.42 8.00 -17.22
C SER A 40 -6.48 7.56 -16.10
N LEU A 41 -5.83 6.41 -16.29
CA LEU A 41 -4.89 5.84 -15.33
C LEU A 41 -3.62 6.69 -15.16
N TYR A 42 -2.87 6.40 -14.10
CA TYR A 42 -1.52 6.90 -13.87
C TYR A 42 -0.56 5.77 -13.49
N ASN A 43 0.74 5.98 -13.63
CA ASN A 43 1.77 5.04 -13.20
C ASN A 43 2.85 5.75 -12.37
N LEU A 44 3.37 5.04 -11.38
CA LEU A 44 4.39 5.54 -10.47
C LEU A 44 5.52 4.53 -10.31
N THR A 45 6.75 4.97 -10.53
CA THR A 45 7.97 4.19 -10.28
C THR A 45 8.95 5.01 -9.45
N VAL A 46 9.34 4.47 -8.30
CA VAL A 46 10.27 5.09 -7.36
C VAL A 46 11.43 4.12 -7.15
N GLU A 47 12.64 4.52 -7.55
CA GLU A 47 13.82 3.65 -7.48
C GLU A 47 14.99 4.35 -6.78
N ASN A 48 15.63 3.67 -5.84
CA ASN A 48 16.79 4.21 -5.12
C ASN A 48 16.53 5.61 -4.54
N CYS A 49 15.36 5.80 -3.93
CA CYS A 49 14.95 7.07 -3.35
C CYS A 49 14.88 6.99 -1.82
N ILE A 50 14.85 8.17 -1.20
CA ILE A 50 14.49 8.33 0.21
C ILE A 50 13.23 9.20 0.23
N ILE A 51 12.18 8.74 0.91
CA ILE A 51 10.94 9.49 1.12
C ILE A 51 10.78 9.61 2.64
N SER A 52 10.83 10.82 3.16
CA SER A 52 10.72 11.01 4.61
C SER A 52 9.74 12.11 4.99
N ASP A 53 9.12 11.94 6.16
CA ASP A 53 8.37 12.98 6.85
C ASP A 53 7.16 13.49 6.03
N PHE A 54 6.46 12.62 5.31
CA PHE A 54 5.19 12.96 4.66
C PHE A 54 3.99 12.49 5.48
N ASP A 55 2.84 13.12 5.30
CA ASP A 55 1.57 12.57 5.79
C ASP A 55 1.22 11.29 5.02
N TYR A 56 1.31 11.30 3.69
CA TYR A 56 1.11 10.11 2.85
C TYR A 56 2.31 9.91 1.94
N VAL A 57 2.80 8.67 1.83
CA VAL A 57 3.71 8.31 0.75
C VAL A 57 2.95 8.39 -0.58
N LEU A 58 1.82 7.69 -0.69
CA LEU A 58 0.91 7.80 -1.81
C LEU A 58 -0.53 7.92 -1.31
N LYS A 59 -1.25 8.92 -1.77
CA LYS A 59 -2.70 9.04 -1.60
C LYS A 59 -3.42 8.83 -2.93
N ALA A 60 -3.98 7.66 -3.16
CA ALA A 60 -5.01 7.52 -4.19
C ALA A 60 -6.33 8.14 -3.66
N TYR A 61 -7.07 8.78 -4.57
CA TYR A 61 -8.43 9.21 -4.30
C TYR A 61 -9.42 8.32 -5.04
N LYS A 62 -10.67 8.36 -4.59
CA LYS A 62 -11.79 7.68 -5.22
C LYS A 62 -11.86 7.95 -6.74
N TYR A 63 -12.18 6.91 -7.51
CA TYR A 63 -12.20 6.83 -8.97
C TYR A 63 -10.84 7.05 -9.65
N SER A 64 -9.73 7.05 -8.91
CA SER A 64 -8.40 6.97 -9.49
C SER A 64 -7.98 5.51 -9.65
N PHE A 65 -7.19 5.25 -10.70
CA PHE A 65 -6.66 3.92 -10.96
C PHE A 65 -5.21 4.00 -11.43
N SER A 66 -4.36 3.16 -10.86
CA SER A 66 -3.00 2.96 -11.35
C SER A 66 -2.82 1.57 -11.94
N GLU A 67 -2.19 1.49 -13.12
CA GLU A 67 -1.84 0.18 -13.67
C GLU A 67 -0.60 -0.39 -12.96
N HIS A 68 0.38 0.47 -12.66
CA HIS A 68 1.64 0.08 -12.04
C HIS A 68 2.11 1.09 -10.99
N ILE A 69 2.33 0.59 -9.77
CA ILE A 69 3.01 1.28 -8.67
C ILE A 69 4.22 0.44 -8.29
N THR A 70 5.42 1.01 -8.38
CA THR A 70 6.67 0.31 -8.08
C THR A 70 7.56 1.11 -7.14
N PHE A 71 8.00 0.46 -6.06
CA PHE A 71 9.03 0.95 -5.14
C PHE A 71 10.18 -0.06 -5.12
N GLU A 72 11.34 0.35 -5.60
CA GLU A 72 12.52 -0.49 -5.71
C GLU A 72 13.68 0.16 -4.96
N SER A 73 14.37 -0.61 -4.11
CA SER A 73 15.56 -0.13 -3.41
C SER A 73 15.33 1.21 -2.67
N THR A 74 14.13 1.42 -2.12
CA THR A 74 13.67 2.73 -1.61
C THR A 74 13.50 2.71 -0.09
N LEU A 75 13.87 3.82 0.55
CA LEU A 75 13.72 4.04 1.99
C LEU A 75 12.53 4.96 2.25
N VAL A 76 11.55 4.49 3.01
CA VAL A 76 10.40 5.27 3.49
C VAL A 76 10.53 5.45 5.00
N LEU A 77 10.70 6.70 5.46
CA LEU A 77 11.07 7.00 6.83
C LEU A 77 10.09 7.97 7.47
N ASN A 78 9.56 7.61 8.63
CA ASN A 78 8.75 8.50 9.46
C ASN A 78 7.59 9.13 8.68
N CYS A 79 6.83 8.37 7.90
CA CYS A 79 5.60 8.89 7.28
C CYS A 79 4.40 8.63 8.19
N SER A 80 3.34 9.45 8.09
CA SER A 80 2.11 9.16 8.84
C SER A 80 1.40 7.95 8.24
N ASN A 81 1.28 7.89 6.92
CA ASN A 81 0.62 6.84 6.16
C ASN A 81 1.53 6.35 5.03
N GLY A 82 1.44 5.06 4.69
CA GLY A 82 2.14 4.47 3.56
C GLY A 82 1.41 4.72 2.24
N LEU A 83 1.10 3.62 1.52
CA LEU A 83 0.32 3.65 0.28
C LEU A 83 -1.17 3.50 0.64
N GLU A 84 -1.91 4.60 0.50
CA GLU A 84 -3.35 4.65 0.73
C GLU A 84 -4.11 4.40 -0.59
N LEU A 85 -4.72 3.22 -0.68
CA LEU A 85 -5.34 2.63 -1.88
C LEU A 85 -6.72 2.00 -1.53
N SER A 86 -7.39 2.47 -0.48
CA SER A 86 -8.63 1.89 0.05
C SER A 86 -9.89 2.72 -0.18
N GLU A 87 -9.84 3.72 -1.06
CA GLU A 87 -10.93 4.71 -1.22
C GLU A 87 -12.19 4.19 -1.92
N GLU A 88 -12.14 3.01 -2.55
CA GLU A 88 -13.29 2.37 -3.21
C GLU A 88 -14.13 1.52 -2.26
N THR A 89 -14.77 2.16 -1.28
CA THR A 89 -15.43 1.48 -0.16
C THR A 89 -16.88 1.02 -0.42
N GLU A 90 -17.37 1.06 -1.67
CA GLU A 90 -18.78 0.82 -2.01
C GLU A 90 -19.13 -0.62 -2.37
N ASP A 91 -18.16 -1.54 -2.26
CA ASP A 91 -18.35 -2.98 -2.52
C ASP A 91 -18.84 -3.30 -3.94
N LYS A 92 -18.38 -2.51 -4.93
CA LYS A 92 -18.72 -2.66 -6.35
C LYS A 92 -17.64 -3.37 -7.18
N GLY A 93 -16.59 -3.88 -6.55
CA GLY A 93 -15.44 -4.46 -7.24
C GLY A 93 -14.44 -3.43 -7.78
N GLU A 94 -14.64 -2.13 -7.50
CA GLU A 94 -13.70 -1.04 -7.80
C GLU A 94 -12.52 -1.06 -6.80
N TYR A 95 -11.33 -0.63 -7.25
CA TYR A 95 -10.10 -0.55 -6.46
C TYR A 95 -9.11 0.40 -7.14
N ASN A 96 -8.07 0.86 -6.43
CA ASN A 96 -7.22 1.95 -6.91
C ASN A 96 -5.94 1.55 -7.66
N ALA A 97 -5.51 0.28 -7.65
CA ALA A 97 -4.28 -0.14 -8.32
C ALA A 97 -4.27 -1.60 -8.76
N GLU A 98 -3.77 -1.88 -9.97
CA GLU A 98 -3.66 -3.24 -10.51
C GLU A 98 -2.40 -3.97 -10.04
N ASN A 99 -1.22 -3.38 -10.29
CA ASN A 99 0.06 -4.02 -10.02
C ASN A 99 0.91 -3.18 -9.07
N ILE A 100 1.10 -3.68 -7.85
CA ILE A 100 1.92 -3.05 -6.82
C ILE A 100 3.15 -3.94 -6.59
N THR A 101 4.33 -3.37 -6.81
CA THR A 101 5.60 -4.04 -6.55
C THR A 101 6.42 -3.23 -5.55
N ILE A 102 6.80 -3.86 -4.45
CA ILE A 102 7.74 -3.33 -3.47
C ILE A 102 8.88 -4.34 -3.37
N ASN A 103 10.08 -3.94 -3.76
CA ASN A 103 11.23 -4.84 -3.68
C ASN A 103 12.46 -4.11 -3.11
N ASN A 104 13.23 -4.86 -2.32
CA ASN A 104 14.48 -4.41 -1.71
C ASN A 104 14.33 -3.06 -0.96
N SER A 105 13.17 -2.81 -0.35
CA SER A 105 12.82 -1.50 0.21
C SER A 105 12.67 -1.57 1.72
N THR A 106 12.78 -0.42 2.38
CA THR A 106 12.65 -0.33 3.83
C THR A 106 11.59 0.68 4.20
N PHE A 107 10.67 0.28 5.08
CA PHE A 107 9.68 1.15 5.69
C PHE A 107 9.96 1.19 7.19
N ASP A 108 10.33 2.37 7.69
CA ASP A 108 10.64 2.57 9.11
C ASP A 108 9.81 3.72 9.69
N GLY A 109 9.05 3.45 10.74
CA GLY A 109 8.27 4.47 11.44
C GLY A 109 7.06 4.99 10.64
N VAL A 110 6.47 4.18 9.75
CA VAL A 110 5.16 4.51 9.16
C VAL A 110 4.08 4.35 10.22
N THR A 111 3.36 5.42 10.55
CA THR A 111 2.50 5.43 11.74
C THR A 111 1.23 4.58 11.57
N SER A 112 0.55 4.70 10.43
CA SER A 112 -0.65 3.94 10.05
C SER A 112 -0.25 2.67 9.27
N ASN A 113 -1.17 2.15 8.45
CA ASN A 113 -0.91 1.05 7.52
C ASN A 113 0.23 1.42 6.55
N VAL A 114 1.07 0.45 6.22
CA VAL A 114 2.12 0.62 5.19
C VAL A 114 1.52 0.45 3.79
N ILE A 115 0.57 -0.47 3.66
CA ILE A 115 -0.31 -0.57 2.50
C ILE A 115 -1.73 -0.65 3.05
N ASP A 116 -2.58 0.27 2.62
CA ASP A 116 -4.01 0.17 2.81
C ASP A 116 -4.71 -0.08 1.48
N TYR A 117 -4.91 -1.35 1.11
CA TYR A 117 -5.59 -1.71 -0.13
C TYR A 117 -6.97 -2.27 0.15
N TYR A 118 -7.95 -1.83 -0.64
CA TYR A 118 -9.30 -2.38 -0.59
C TYR A 118 -9.89 -2.64 -1.97
N ARG A 119 -10.42 -3.86 -2.13
CA ARG A 119 -11.35 -4.24 -3.20
C ARG A 119 -12.53 -5.00 -2.61
N GLY A 120 -13.63 -4.31 -2.38
CA GLY A 120 -14.86 -4.89 -1.85
C GLY A 120 -15.80 -5.37 -2.96
N GLY A 121 -16.82 -6.14 -2.57
CA GLY A 121 -17.85 -6.64 -3.49
C GLY A 121 -17.68 -8.09 -3.91
N TYR A 122 -18.79 -8.68 -4.36
CA TYR A 122 -18.87 -10.07 -4.81
C TYR A 122 -18.81 -10.23 -6.33
N ASP A 123 -18.68 -9.13 -7.07
CA ASP A 123 -18.56 -9.17 -8.51
C ASP A 123 -17.16 -9.65 -8.92
N GLU A 124 -17.03 -10.97 -9.12
CA GLU A 124 -15.80 -11.62 -9.58
C GLU A 124 -15.52 -11.38 -11.09
N SER A 125 -16.30 -10.54 -11.78
CA SER A 125 -16.08 -10.23 -13.20
C SER A 125 -14.76 -9.49 -13.45
N THR A 126 -14.22 -8.83 -12.42
CA THR A 126 -12.86 -8.29 -12.41
C THR A 126 -11.94 -9.24 -11.63
N VAL A 127 -11.00 -9.85 -12.35
CA VAL A 127 -9.92 -10.66 -11.77
C VAL A 127 -8.70 -9.76 -11.73
N GLY A 128 -8.50 -9.03 -10.62
CA GLY A 128 -7.45 -8.04 -10.54
C GLY A 128 -6.93 -7.79 -9.14
N GLY A 129 -5.86 -7.02 -9.08
CA GLY A 129 -5.07 -6.81 -7.88
C GLY A 129 -3.94 -7.83 -7.79
N ASN A 130 -2.72 -7.32 -7.90
CA ASN A 130 -1.47 -8.05 -7.80
C ASN A 130 -0.55 -7.28 -6.87
N LEU A 131 -0.19 -7.90 -5.74
CA LEU A 131 0.76 -7.34 -4.78
C LEU A 131 1.97 -8.25 -4.65
N ILE A 132 3.14 -7.71 -4.95
CA ILE A 132 4.42 -8.38 -4.75
C ILE A 132 5.24 -7.55 -3.78
N ILE A 133 5.58 -8.14 -2.63
CA ILE A 133 6.50 -7.54 -1.67
C ILE A 133 7.64 -8.53 -1.43
N THR A 134 8.85 -8.14 -1.80
CA THR A 134 10.02 -9.02 -1.69
C THR A 134 11.24 -8.36 -1.10
N ASN A 135 12.01 -9.12 -0.32
CA ASN A 135 13.32 -8.70 0.21
C ASN A 135 13.28 -7.34 0.92
N SER A 136 12.15 -7.02 1.55
CA SER A 136 11.89 -5.70 2.13
C SER A 136 11.76 -5.79 3.65
N THR A 137 12.10 -4.69 4.33
CA THR A 137 12.10 -4.62 5.80
C THR A 137 11.09 -3.58 6.28
N PHE A 138 10.29 -3.96 7.28
CA PHE A 138 9.28 -3.12 7.90
C PHE A 138 9.56 -3.05 9.40
N THR A 139 9.94 -1.86 9.89
CA THR A 139 10.29 -1.63 11.29
C THR A 139 9.48 -0.51 11.92
N HIS A 140 9.08 -0.68 13.18
CA HIS A 140 8.38 0.35 13.96
C HIS A 140 7.10 0.92 13.28
N CYS A 141 6.46 0.13 12.42
CA CYS A 141 5.31 0.57 11.64
C CYS A 141 3.98 0.17 12.28
N GLY A 142 2.92 0.93 11.99
CA GLY A 142 1.55 0.56 12.30
C GLY A 142 1.07 0.84 13.73
N SER A 143 1.75 1.73 14.47
CA SER A 143 1.33 2.14 15.82
C SER A 143 -0.09 2.73 15.89
N LYS A 144 -0.64 3.20 14.76
CA LYS A 144 -2.03 3.64 14.60
C LYS A 144 -2.69 2.99 13.38
N ALA A 145 -2.21 1.82 12.94
CA ALA A 145 -2.81 1.12 11.81
C ALA A 145 -4.28 0.78 12.11
N GLU A 146 -5.13 0.99 11.12
CA GLU A 146 -6.56 0.68 11.23
C GLU A 146 -6.74 -0.83 11.46
N GLU A 147 -7.63 -1.19 12.40
CA GLU A 147 -7.83 -2.55 12.90
C GLU A 147 -6.56 -3.26 13.45
N GLY A 148 -5.43 -2.55 13.54
CA GLY A 148 -4.12 -3.13 13.86
C GLY A 148 -3.56 -4.01 12.75
N LEU A 149 -3.81 -3.69 11.48
CA LEU A 149 -3.34 -4.42 10.29
C LEU A 149 -2.26 -3.63 9.55
N LEU A 150 -1.05 -4.18 9.39
CA LEU A 150 0.05 -3.46 8.74
C LEU A 150 -0.10 -3.36 7.22
N LEU A 151 -0.37 -4.50 6.58
CA LEU A 151 -0.59 -4.65 5.14
C LEU A 151 -2.04 -5.08 4.92
N ASN A 152 -2.92 -4.12 4.68
CA ASN A 152 -4.27 -4.42 4.23
C ASN A 152 -4.23 -4.86 2.77
N THR A 153 -4.72 -6.07 2.53
CA THR A 153 -4.69 -6.76 1.23
C THR A 153 -6.08 -7.24 0.82
N TYR A 154 -7.13 -6.62 1.39
CA TYR A 154 -8.49 -7.08 1.26
C TYR A 154 -8.94 -7.11 -0.21
N GLY A 155 -9.35 -8.30 -0.67
CA GLY A 155 -9.87 -8.51 -2.03
C GLY A 155 -8.83 -8.65 -3.14
N ILE A 156 -7.52 -8.64 -2.82
CA ILE A 156 -6.46 -8.88 -3.80
C ILE A 156 -6.43 -10.36 -4.21
N ILE A 157 -6.44 -10.63 -5.52
CA ILE A 157 -6.45 -12.00 -6.04
C ILE A 157 -5.05 -12.64 -6.00
N ASN A 158 -4.00 -11.88 -6.29
CA ASN A 158 -2.62 -12.36 -6.28
C ASN A 158 -1.78 -11.60 -5.25
N VAL A 159 -1.31 -12.29 -4.21
CA VAL A 159 -0.41 -11.70 -3.21
C VAL A 159 0.82 -12.59 -3.03
N HIS A 160 2.01 -11.99 -3.11
CA HIS A 160 3.28 -12.66 -2.90
C HIS A 160 4.10 -11.88 -1.88
N LEU A 161 4.15 -12.39 -0.64
CA LEU A 161 5.01 -11.85 0.43
C LEU A 161 6.20 -12.78 0.61
N LYS A 162 7.39 -12.39 0.12
CA LYS A 162 8.55 -13.29 0.13
C LYS A 162 9.82 -12.66 0.68
N ASN A 163 10.49 -13.37 1.59
CA ASN A 163 11.77 -12.97 2.16
C ASN A 163 11.76 -11.56 2.77
N ASN A 164 10.66 -11.17 3.41
CA ASN A 164 10.56 -9.88 4.08
C ASN A 164 10.82 -10.01 5.59
N GLU A 165 11.24 -8.91 6.20
CA GLU A 165 11.45 -8.82 7.64
C GLU A 165 10.43 -7.87 8.26
N PHE A 166 9.67 -8.33 9.24
CA PHE A 166 8.73 -7.53 10.02
C PHE A 166 9.21 -7.49 11.47
N ILE A 167 9.77 -6.35 11.89
CA ILE A 167 10.48 -6.23 13.17
C ILE A 167 9.88 -5.09 14.01
N ASP A 168 9.53 -5.39 15.26
CA ASP A 168 9.07 -4.39 16.24
C ASP A 168 7.88 -3.53 15.75
N ASN A 169 6.96 -4.12 14.99
CA ASN A 169 5.76 -3.44 14.51
C ASN A 169 4.61 -3.64 15.51
N PRO A 170 4.11 -2.58 16.18
CA PRO A 170 3.03 -2.67 17.17
C PRO A 170 1.63 -2.89 16.55
N VAL A 171 1.49 -3.95 15.76
CA VAL A 171 0.26 -4.34 15.06
C VAL A 171 -0.25 -5.69 15.58
N LYS A 172 -1.55 -5.95 15.42
CA LYS A 172 -2.13 -7.28 15.69
C LYS A 172 -1.82 -8.26 14.58
N LEU A 173 -1.90 -7.79 13.33
CA LEU A 173 -1.66 -8.56 12.13
C LEU A 173 -0.66 -7.83 11.23
N VAL A 174 0.35 -8.56 10.75
CA VAL A 174 1.18 -8.12 9.63
C VAL A 174 0.35 -8.13 8.35
N ALA A 175 -0.32 -9.25 8.06
CA ALA A 175 -1.20 -9.39 6.91
C ALA A 175 -2.21 -10.52 7.13
N ARG A 176 -3.34 -10.45 6.40
CA ARG A 176 -4.33 -11.53 6.29
C ARG A 176 -4.46 -11.90 4.81
N LEU A 177 -4.01 -13.09 4.46
CA LEU A 177 -4.03 -13.59 3.09
C LEU A 177 -5.31 -14.38 2.79
N TRP A 178 -5.84 -14.20 1.58
CA TRP A 178 -7.03 -14.89 1.12
C TRP A 178 -6.70 -16.27 0.55
N GLY A 179 -6.91 -17.31 1.36
CA GLY A 179 -6.52 -18.70 1.07
C GLY A 179 -7.22 -19.32 -0.14
N ALA A 180 -8.46 -18.94 -0.44
CA ALA A 180 -9.16 -19.41 -1.63
C ALA A 180 -8.64 -18.78 -2.94
N LYS A 181 -7.73 -17.80 -2.87
CA LYS A 181 -7.11 -17.12 -4.02
C LYS A 181 -5.60 -17.33 -4.01
N ASN A 182 -4.89 -16.77 -5.00
CA ASN A 182 -3.46 -16.95 -5.17
C ASN A 182 -2.65 -16.03 -4.23
N ASN A 183 -2.88 -16.16 -2.93
CA ASN A 183 -2.18 -15.39 -1.90
C ASN A 183 -1.22 -16.32 -1.15
N ASN A 184 0.07 -15.99 -1.15
CA ASN A 184 1.10 -16.81 -0.52
C ASN A 184 2.15 -15.96 0.19
N ALA A 185 2.73 -16.56 1.23
CA ALA A 185 3.84 -16.02 2.00
C ALA A 185 4.92 -17.09 2.18
N SER A 186 6.19 -16.72 1.99
CA SER A 186 7.32 -17.65 2.18
C SER A 186 8.60 -16.93 2.58
N GLY A 187 9.40 -17.54 3.47
CA GLY A 187 10.70 -17.00 3.87
C GLY A 187 10.66 -15.68 4.63
N ASN A 188 9.48 -15.21 5.08
CA ASN A 188 9.39 -13.98 5.86
C ASN A 188 9.79 -14.24 7.32
N GLU A 189 10.53 -13.30 7.91
CA GLU A 189 10.83 -13.26 9.33
C GLU A 189 9.89 -12.28 10.03
N ILE A 190 9.29 -12.70 11.14
CA ILE A 190 8.39 -11.87 11.94
C ILE A 190 8.90 -11.91 13.39
N LYS A 191 9.31 -10.75 13.90
CA LYS A 191 9.86 -10.59 15.24
C LYS A 191 9.18 -9.42 15.93
N ASN A 192 8.67 -9.64 17.15
CA ASN A 192 7.99 -8.61 17.95
C ASN A 192 6.94 -7.82 17.15
N SER A 193 6.24 -8.52 16.26
CA SER A 193 5.25 -7.96 15.35
C SER A 193 3.99 -8.82 15.41
N GLY A 194 2.92 -8.37 14.78
CA GLY A 194 1.67 -9.13 14.66
C GLY A 194 1.79 -10.39 13.81
N GLU A 195 0.69 -11.13 13.68
CA GLU A 195 0.69 -12.41 12.94
C GLU A 195 0.50 -12.20 11.43
N LEU A 196 1.06 -13.11 10.62
CA LEU A 196 0.70 -13.29 9.22
C LEU A 196 -0.18 -14.54 9.13
N VAL A 197 -1.45 -14.34 8.79
CA VAL A 197 -2.44 -15.42 8.77
C VAL A 197 -2.98 -15.66 7.37
N VAL A 198 -3.36 -16.90 7.08
CA VAL A 198 -4.09 -17.27 5.86
C VAL A 198 -5.48 -17.71 6.28
N GLN A 199 -6.51 -17.15 5.64
CA GLN A 199 -7.91 -17.49 5.90
C GLN A 199 -8.59 -17.86 4.60
N GLU A 200 -9.32 -18.98 4.60
CA GLU A 200 -9.98 -19.49 3.39
C GLU A 200 -10.92 -18.44 2.77
N ASN A 201 -11.70 -17.78 3.63
CA ASN A 201 -12.63 -16.72 3.24
C ASN A 201 -12.25 -15.40 3.90
N LEU A 202 -12.44 -14.30 3.16
CA LEU A 202 -12.32 -12.97 3.73
C LEU A 202 -13.39 -12.75 4.82
N PRO A 203 -13.07 -12.01 5.90
CA PRO A 203 -14.07 -11.61 6.86
C PRO A 203 -15.14 -10.77 6.18
N LEU A 204 -16.41 -11.06 6.48
CA LEU A 204 -17.52 -10.24 6.05
C LEU A 204 -17.40 -8.87 6.73
N LYS A 205 -17.38 -7.80 5.94
CA LYS A 205 -17.72 -6.48 6.50
C LYS A 205 -19.20 -6.50 6.82
N LEU A 206 -19.54 -6.21 8.08
CA LEU A 206 -20.91 -5.90 8.44
C LEU A 206 -21.26 -4.60 7.68
N MET A 207 -22.22 -4.69 6.76
CA MET A 207 -22.81 -3.50 6.14
C MET A 207 -23.39 -2.63 7.28
N TYR A 208 -22.83 -1.44 7.48
CA TYR A 208 -23.37 -0.43 8.40
C TYR A 208 -24.07 0.68 7.62
#